data_AF-A0A350PFV5-F1
#
_entry.id   AF-A0A350PFV5-F1
#
_cell.length_a   1.000
_cell.length_b   1.000
_cell.length_c   1.000
_cell.angle_alpha   90.00
_cell.angle_beta   90.00
_cell.angle_gamma   90.00
#
_symmetry.space_group_name_H-M   'P 1'
#
loop_
_entity.id
_entity.type
_entity.pdbx_description
1 polymer ?
#
loop_
_entity_poly.entity_id
_entity_poly.type
_entity_poly.pdbx_seq_one_letter_code
_entity_poly.pdbx_strand_id
1 'polypeptide(L)'
;EKFNIDKRRGHLSDLIRSGQLKRESALIEIQKEGYEADLLAQDKQFVFKKLGISEVEFEEIMDLDVKSFKDYPNNFKKIGNIKKLVNKLRSKGLYSK
;
A
#
# COMPACT_ATOMS: atom_id res chain seq x y z
N GLU A 1 -10.76 8.09 1.41
CA GLU A 1 -9.65 7.12 1.50
C GLU A 1 -9.86 6.19 2.69
N LYS A 2 -9.66 4.88 2.54
CA LYS A 2 -9.84 3.92 3.64
C LYS A 2 -8.56 3.69 4.46
N PHE A 3 -7.45 3.35 3.79
CA PHE A 3 -6.20 2.96 4.46
C PHE A 3 -5.22 4.11 4.69
N ASN A 4 -5.52 5.33 4.23
CA ASN A 4 -4.63 6.50 4.27
C ASN A 4 -3.23 6.21 3.66
N ILE A 5 -3.22 5.58 2.48
CA ILE A 5 -1.99 5.20 1.76
C ILE A 5 -2.00 5.86 0.39
N ASP A 6 -1.09 6.82 0.22
CA ASP A 6 -0.81 7.42 -1.08
C ASP A 6 0.39 6.71 -1.76
N LYS A 7 0.11 5.99 -2.85
CA LYS A 7 1.12 5.26 -3.63
C LYS A 7 2.13 6.20 -4.30
N ARG A 8 1.76 7.47 -4.54
CA ARG A 8 2.65 8.47 -5.15
C ARG A 8 3.87 8.75 -4.28
N ARG A 9 3.80 8.55 -2.96
CA ARG A 9 4.94 8.70 -2.04
C ARG A 9 6.15 7.86 -2.46
N GLY A 10 5.91 6.62 -2.88
CA GLY A 10 6.98 5.72 -3.35
C GLY A 10 7.62 6.25 -4.63
N HIS A 11 6.78 6.53 -5.63
CA HIS A 11 7.22 7.05 -6.93
C HIS A 11 8.00 8.37 -6.80
N LEU A 12 7.48 9.34 -6.05
CA LEU A 12 8.15 10.62 -5.83
C LEU A 12 9.48 10.47 -5.09
N SER A 13 9.57 9.51 -4.15
CA SER A 13 10.84 9.22 -3.46
C SER A 13 11.90 8.67 -4.42
N ASP A 14 11.49 7.82 -5.38
CA ASP A 14 12.39 7.32 -6.41
C ASP A 14 12.89 8.43 -7.34
N LEU A 15 12.02 9.37 -7.73
CA LEU A 15 12.39 10.52 -8.56
C LEU A 15 13.36 11.48 -7.84
N ILE A 16 13.21 11.64 -6.53
CA ILE A 16 14.16 12.41 -5.71
C ILE A 16 15.52 11.71 -5.69
N ARG A 17 15.52 10.39 -5.44
CA ARG A 17 16.74 9.58 -5.39
C ARG A 17 17.49 9.55 -6.73
N SER A 18 16.77 9.58 -7.85
CA SER A 18 17.37 9.63 -9.20
C SER A 18 17.80 11.04 -9.63
N GLY A 19 17.53 12.08 -8.84
CA GLY A 19 17.83 13.47 -9.19
C GLY A 19 16.89 14.08 -10.25
N GLN A 20 15.80 13.39 -10.61
CA GLN A 20 14.82 13.84 -11.60
C GLN A 20 13.80 14.84 -11.01
N LEU A 21 13.66 14.89 -9.69
CA LEU A 21 12.72 15.78 -9.01
C LEU A 21 13.32 16.30 -7.70
N LYS A 22 13.13 17.59 -7.42
CA LYS A 22 13.51 18.16 -6.11
C LYS A 22 12.47 17.82 -5.04
N ARG A 23 12.91 17.71 -3.78
CA ARG A 23 12.03 17.39 -2.65
C ARG A 23 10.90 18.39 -2.49
N GLU A 24 11.18 19.68 -2.66
CA GLU A 24 10.19 20.76 -2.53
C GLU A 24 9.08 20.60 -3.57
N SER A 25 9.45 20.31 -4.83
CA SER A 25 8.50 20.06 -5.91
C SER A 25 7.66 18.79 -5.65
N ALA A 26 8.27 17.73 -5.13
CA ALA A 26 7.55 16.52 -4.76
C ALA A 26 6.52 16.75 -3.64
N LEU A 27 6.84 17.62 -2.67
CA LEU A 27 5.92 17.98 -1.59
C LEU A 27 4.74 18.84 -2.09
N ILE A 28 4.93 19.65 -3.13
CA ILE A 28 3.83 20.36 -3.79
C ILE A 28 2.97 19.37 -4.57
N GLU A 29 3.59 18.45 -5.30
CA GLU A 29 2.88 17.48 -6.14
C GLU A 29 1.96 16.57 -5.31
N ILE A 30 2.41 16.12 -4.15
CA ILE A 30 1.60 15.24 -3.30
C ILE A 30 0.40 15.93 -2.66
N GLN A 31 0.39 17.26 -2.57
CA GLN A 31 -0.75 18.03 -2.08
C GLN A 31 -1.89 18.10 -3.11
N LYS A 32 -1.60 17.87 -4.40
CA LYS A 32 -2.63 17.84 -5.43
C LYS A 32 -3.47 16.59 -5.31
N GLU A 33 -4.73 16.67 -5.74
CA GLU A 33 -5.57 15.49 -5.95
C GLU A 33 -4.92 14.61 -7.02
N GLY A 34 -4.67 13.34 -6.69
CA GLY A 34 -3.93 12.42 -7.55
C GLY A 34 -4.79 11.70 -8.57
N TYR A 35 -6.09 12.02 -8.62
CA TYR A 35 -7.07 11.26 -9.37
C TYR A 35 -8.22 12.19 -9.80
N GLU A 36 -8.41 12.36 -11.11
CA GLU A 36 -9.46 13.21 -11.68
C GLU A 36 -10.87 12.70 -11.33
N ALA A 37 -11.77 13.59 -10.93
CA ALA A 37 -13.09 13.23 -10.41
C ALA A 37 -13.95 12.45 -11.44
N ASP A 38 -13.92 12.85 -12.71
CA ASP A 38 -14.70 12.19 -13.78
C ASP A 38 -14.21 10.77 -14.04
N LEU A 39 -12.89 10.57 -14.04
CA LEU A 39 -12.30 9.23 -14.16
C LEU A 39 -12.68 8.38 -12.95
N LEU A 40 -12.77 8.97 -11.75
CA LEU A 40 -13.04 8.22 -10.53
C LEU A 40 -14.47 7.67 -10.55
N ALA A 41 -15.40 8.51 -10.99
CA ALA A 41 -16.80 8.11 -11.16
C ALA A 41 -16.93 6.99 -12.20
N GLN A 42 -16.24 7.10 -13.34
CA GLN A 42 -16.24 6.07 -14.38
C GLN A 42 -15.66 4.73 -13.88
N ASP A 43 -14.51 4.78 -13.19
CA ASP A 43 -13.87 3.60 -12.63
C ASP A 43 -14.73 2.94 -11.55
N LYS A 44 -15.36 3.72 -10.65
CA LYS A 44 -16.30 3.20 -9.65
C LYS A 44 -17.43 2.43 -10.33
N GLN A 45 -18.10 3.01 -11.33
CA GLN A 45 -19.19 2.36 -12.07
C GLN A 45 -18.73 1.06 -12.76
N PHE A 46 -17.55 1.08 -13.37
CA PHE A 46 -16.97 -0.10 -14.00
C PHE A 46 -16.70 -1.21 -12.97
N VAL A 47 -16.10 -0.87 -11.84
CA VAL A 47 -15.80 -1.81 -10.75
C VAL A 47 -17.07 -2.40 -10.16
N PHE A 48 -18.09 -1.58 -9.86
CA PHE A 48 -19.38 -2.03 -9.33
C PHE A 48 -20.02 -3.07 -10.26
N LYS A 49 -20.06 -2.77 -11.56
CA LYS A 49 -20.56 -3.70 -12.57
C LYS A 49 -19.76 -5.00 -12.65
N LYS A 50 -18.42 -4.93 -12.55
CA LYS A 50 -17.55 -6.10 -12.71
C LYS A 50 -17.51 -7.00 -11.47
N LEU A 51 -17.61 -6.42 -10.29
CA LEU A 51 -17.61 -7.15 -9.02
C LEU A 51 -19.02 -7.54 -8.56
N GLY A 52 -20.07 -7.00 -9.22
CA GLY A 52 -21.46 -7.31 -8.89
C GLY A 52 -21.90 -6.73 -7.55
N ILE A 53 -21.33 -5.57 -7.18
CA ILE A 53 -21.64 -4.86 -5.93
C ILE A 53 -22.37 -3.56 -6.24
N SER A 54 -23.28 -3.17 -5.36
CA SER A 54 -23.94 -1.87 -5.39
C SER A 54 -23.06 -0.77 -4.79
N GLU A 55 -23.42 0.48 -5.06
CA GLU A 55 -22.78 1.64 -4.43
C GLU A 55 -22.95 1.63 -2.90
N VAL A 56 -24.13 1.22 -2.41
CA VAL A 56 -24.41 1.11 -0.97
C VAL A 56 -23.49 0.08 -0.31
N GLU A 57 -23.40 -1.13 -0.87
CA GLU A 57 -22.49 -2.17 -0.35
C GLU A 57 -21.03 -1.72 -0.40
N PHE A 58 -20.63 -0.99 -1.44
CA PHE A 58 -19.28 -0.43 -1.52
C PHE A 58 -19.01 0.57 -0.40
N GLU A 59 -19.90 1.54 -0.18
CA GLU A 59 -19.74 2.53 0.89
C GLU A 59 -19.79 1.87 2.28
N GLU A 60 -20.66 0.88 2.51
CA GLU A 60 -20.63 0.05 3.72
C GLU A 60 -19.28 -0.63 3.93
N ILE A 61 -18.71 -1.25 2.87
CA ILE A 61 -17.38 -1.84 2.92
C ILE A 61 -16.33 -0.78 3.23
N MET A 62 -16.46 0.44 2.68
CA MET A 62 -15.50 1.53 2.89
C MET A 62 -15.54 2.09 4.31
N ASP A 63 -16.71 2.08 4.96
CA ASP A 63 -16.92 2.56 6.33
C ASP A 63 -16.49 1.55 7.41
N LEU A 64 -16.28 0.27 7.07
CA LEU A 64 -15.74 -0.71 8.02
C LEU A 64 -14.39 -0.26 8.60
N ASP A 65 -14.10 -0.67 9.84
CA ASP A 65 -12.79 -0.46 10.45
C ASP A 65 -11.64 -0.93 9.55
N VAL A 66 -10.59 -0.13 9.48
CA VAL A 66 -9.35 -0.51 8.82
C VAL A 66 -8.73 -1.70 9.54
N LYS A 67 -8.59 -2.82 8.83
CA LYS A 67 -7.87 -3.99 9.31
C LYS A 67 -6.51 -4.12 8.64
N SER A 68 -5.52 -4.58 9.40
CA SER A 68 -4.23 -5.03 8.90
C SER A 68 -4.26 -6.54 8.62
N PHE A 69 -3.32 -7.02 7.80
CA PHE A 69 -3.11 -8.47 7.64
C PHE A 69 -2.88 -9.19 8.98
N LYS A 70 -2.44 -8.47 10.01
CA LYS A 70 -2.21 -8.99 11.37
C LYS A 70 -3.49 -9.34 12.12
N ASP A 71 -4.62 -8.78 11.72
CA ASP A 71 -5.93 -9.00 12.38
C ASP A 71 -6.56 -10.33 11.97
N TYR A 72 -6.00 -10.99 10.94
CA TYR A 72 -6.45 -12.28 10.44
C TYR A 72 -5.42 -13.38 10.75
N PRO A 73 -5.83 -14.66 10.87
CA PRO A 73 -4.90 -15.77 11.09
C PRO A 73 -3.78 -15.82 10.03
N ASN A 74 -2.53 -15.68 10.48
CA ASN A 74 -1.37 -15.68 9.59
C ASN A 74 -0.10 -16.21 10.30
N ASN A 75 0.90 -16.59 9.50
CA ASN A 75 2.19 -17.11 10.00
C ASN A 75 3.29 -16.04 10.12
N PHE A 76 2.97 -14.74 10.07
CA PHE A 76 3.95 -13.65 10.00
C PHE A 76 4.94 -13.67 11.16
N LYS A 77 4.48 -13.85 12.40
CA LYS A 77 5.35 -13.95 13.58
C LYS A 77 6.29 -15.15 13.52
N LYS A 78 5.77 -16.32 13.11
CA LYS A 78 6.56 -17.55 12.98
C LYS A 78 7.66 -17.40 11.94
N ILE A 79 7.30 -16.93 10.74
CA ILE A 79 8.24 -16.66 9.65
C ILE A 79 9.29 -15.61 10.08
N GLY A 80 8.87 -14.57 10.80
CA GLY A 80 9.77 -13.56 11.36
C GLY A 80 10.81 -14.15 12.32
N ASN A 81 10.39 -15.05 13.20
CA ASN A 81 11.30 -15.72 14.14
C ASN A 81 12.28 -16.66 13.42
N ILE A 82 11.80 -17.42 12.44
CA ILE A 82 12.66 -18.28 11.60
C ILE A 82 13.71 -17.42 10.87
N LYS A 83 13.30 -16.30 10.25
CA LYS A 83 14.22 -15.38 9.58
C LYS A 83 15.30 -14.85 10.53
N LYS A 84 14.93 -14.48 11.76
CA LYS A 84 15.91 -14.03 12.78
C LYS A 84 16.92 -15.13 13.12
N LEU A 85 16.45 -16.37 13.29
CA LEU A 85 17.33 -17.51 13.55
C LEU A 85 18.28 -17.77 12.38
N VAL A 86 17.76 -17.86 11.15
CA VAL A 86 18.57 -18.08 9.94
C VAL A 86 19.62 -16.99 9.78
N ASN A 87 19.26 -15.72 9.99
CA ASN A 87 20.21 -14.61 9.90
C ASN A 87 21.30 -14.68 10.98
N LYS A 88 20.98 -15.16 12.19
CA LYS A 88 21.96 -15.42 13.26
C LYS A 88 22.90 -16.57 12.94
N LEU A 89 22.41 -17.62 12.27
CA LEU A 89 23.27 -18.73 11.81
C LEU A 89 24.20 -18.28 10.68
N ARG A 90 23.69 -17.48 9.74
CA ARG A 90 24.49 -16.86 8.66
C ARG A 90 25.59 -15.97 9.20
N SER A 91 25.30 -15.12 10.20
CA SER A 91 26.32 -14.24 10.79
C SER A 91 27.40 -15.00 11.55
N LYS A 92 27.13 -16.26 11.94
CA LYS A 92 28.09 -17.17 12.58
C LYS A 92 28.78 -18.13 11.60
N GLY A 93 28.48 -18.04 10.30
CA GLY A 93 29.02 -18.96 9.28
C GLY A 93 28.46 -20.38 9.35
N LEU A 94 27.44 -20.63 10.18
CA LEU A 94 26.82 -21.96 10.37
C LEU A 94 25.71 -22.27 9.35
N TYR A 95 25.40 -21.30 8.49
CA TYR A 95 24.40 -21.44 7.43
C TYR A 95 24.82 -20.60 6.23
N SER A 96 24.72 -21.16 5.03
CA SER A 96 25.09 -20.45 3.81
C SER A 96 24.21 -19.22 3.59
N LYS A 97 24.79 -18.19 2.98
CA LYS A 97 24.02 -17.00 2.58
C LYS A 97 22.95 -17.40 1.56
#